data_AF-Q8A5L7-F1
#
_entry.id   AF-Q8A5L7-F1
#
_cell.length_a   1.000
_cell.length_b   1.000
_cell.length_c   1.000
_cell.angle_alpha   90.00
_cell.angle_beta   90.00
_cell.angle_gamma   90.00
#
_symmetry.space_group_name_H-M   'P 1'
#
loop_
_entity.id
_entity.type
_entity.pdbx_description
1 polymer ?
#
loop_
_entity_poly.entity_id
_entity_poly.type
_entity_poly.pdbx_seq_one_letter_code
_entity_poly.pdbx_strand_id
1 'polypeptide(L)'
;MKKLLFLLFLSIFFSDLILGNSPNCNIKSYSMELSYFSRKIILKGKGALDNKTTRIPAIYPVEASINNDVLYIDFLSKVSSVTVTVVNLDTNKTVYLNTFISPISLITLDLSLKEGVAYRLELLSKDYDLSGDFEL
;
A
#
# COMPACT_ATOMS: atom_id res chain seq x y z
N MET A 1 -11.41 34.98 39.12
CA MET A 1 -11.46 35.07 37.63
C MET A 1 -10.64 33.96 36.97
N LYS A 2 -10.99 32.67 37.17
CA LYS A 2 -10.28 31.52 36.55
C LYS A 2 -11.17 30.63 35.67
N LYS A 3 -12.50 30.67 35.87
CA LYS A 3 -13.47 29.90 35.07
C LYS A 3 -13.76 30.54 33.70
N LEU A 4 -13.62 31.87 33.59
CA LEU A 4 -13.79 32.59 32.33
C LEU A 4 -12.64 32.31 31.34
N LEU A 5 -11.42 32.12 31.86
CA LEU A 5 -10.24 31.81 31.04
C LEU A 5 -10.36 30.41 30.40
N PHE A 6 -10.96 29.45 31.12
CA PHE A 6 -11.17 28.09 30.60
C PHE A 6 -12.14 28.04 29.41
N LEU A 7 -13.20 28.86 29.43
CA LEU A 7 -14.13 28.98 28.31
C LEU A 7 -13.49 29.66 27.08
N LEU A 8 -12.55 30.58 27.30
CA LEU A 8 -11.82 31.23 26.21
C LEU A 8 -10.80 30.29 25.53
N PHE A 9 -10.22 29.34 26.27
CA PHE A 9 -9.39 28.28 25.68
C PHE A 9 -10.23 27.24 24.92
N LEU A 10 -11.43 26.92 25.39
CA LEU A 10 -12.29 25.92 24.73
C LEU A 10 -12.78 26.42 23.36
N SER A 11 -13.04 27.71 23.19
CA SER A 11 -13.48 28.28 21.90
C SER A 11 -12.38 28.33 20.83
N ILE A 12 -11.10 28.29 21.21
CA ILE A 12 -9.97 28.31 20.25
C ILE A 12 -9.74 26.92 19.65
N PHE A 13 -10.07 25.84 20.37
CA PHE A 13 -9.91 24.47 19.84
C PHE A 13 -11.02 24.02 18.89
N PHE A 14 -12.18 24.69 18.89
CA PHE A 14 -13.31 24.33 18.01
C PHE A 14 -13.47 25.25 16.79
N SER A 15 -12.73 26.35 16.69
CA SER A 15 -12.83 27.30 15.57
C SER A 15 -12.04 26.91 14.32
N ASP A 16 -11.25 25.84 14.35
CA ASP A 16 -10.60 25.30 13.14
C ASP A 16 -11.53 24.36 12.33
N LEU A 17 -12.77 24.14 12.81
CA LEU A 17 -13.83 23.57 11.99
C LEU A 17 -14.58 24.70 11.27
N ILE A 18 -14.31 24.80 9.97
CA ILE A 18 -15.08 25.53 8.93
C ILE A 18 -14.66 27.00 8.75
N LEU A 19 -13.64 27.23 7.90
CA LEU A 19 -13.80 27.68 6.51
C LEU A 19 -12.48 28.29 5.98
N GLY A 20 -11.95 27.72 4.90
CA GLY A 20 -11.12 28.46 3.94
C GLY A 20 -9.72 28.86 4.39
N ASN A 21 -8.77 27.93 4.27
CA ASN A 21 -7.49 28.10 3.56
C ASN A 21 -6.62 26.87 3.83
N SER A 22 -6.88 25.79 3.08
CA SER A 22 -5.99 24.63 3.06
C SER A 22 -4.69 25.06 2.36
N PRO A 23 -3.50 24.85 2.96
CA PRO A 23 -2.23 25.08 2.29
C PRO A 23 -2.07 23.98 1.26
N ASN A 24 -2.67 24.15 0.08
CA ASN A 24 -2.62 23.31 -1.10
C ASN A 24 -2.04 21.91 -0.77
N CYS A 25 -2.78 21.16 0.05
CA CYS A 25 -2.49 19.76 0.19
C CYS A 25 -2.78 19.26 -1.21
N ASN A 26 -1.73 18.98 -1.98
CA ASN A 26 -1.82 18.11 -3.13
C ASN A 26 -2.25 16.76 -2.56
N ILE A 27 -3.53 16.65 -2.20
CA ILE A 27 -4.27 15.42 -2.28
C ILE A 27 -4.14 15.12 -3.75
N LYS A 28 -3.11 14.34 -4.10
CA LYS A 28 -3.17 13.54 -5.31
C LYS A 28 -4.52 12.87 -5.18
N SER A 29 -5.48 13.28 -6.00
CA SER A 29 -6.72 12.55 -6.21
C SER A 29 -6.30 11.19 -6.76
N TYR A 30 -5.81 10.31 -5.89
CA TYR A 30 -5.81 8.88 -6.14
C TYR A 30 -7.28 8.57 -6.32
N SER A 31 -7.64 8.34 -7.57
CA SER A 31 -8.99 8.08 -8.05
C SER A 31 -9.77 7.23 -7.04
N MET A 32 -10.79 7.80 -6.41
CA MET A 32 -11.76 7.04 -5.62
C MET A 32 -12.39 5.89 -6.43
N GLU A 33 -12.35 5.98 -7.76
CA GLU A 33 -12.80 4.91 -8.67
C GLU A 33 -11.93 3.65 -8.66
N LEU A 34 -10.59 3.75 -8.60
CA LEU A 34 -9.72 2.55 -8.59
C LEU A 34 -9.94 1.72 -7.32
N SER A 35 -10.17 2.38 -6.18
CA SER A 35 -10.39 1.72 -4.89
C SER A 35 -11.70 0.94 -4.79
N TYR A 36 -12.70 1.23 -5.62
CA TYR A 36 -14.00 0.54 -5.53
C TYR A 36 -13.97 -0.85 -6.18
N PHE A 37 -13.11 -1.05 -7.18
CA PHE A 37 -13.04 -2.30 -7.94
C PHE A 37 -11.73 -3.09 -7.72
N SER A 38 -10.71 -2.50 -7.09
CA SER A 38 -9.49 -3.21 -6.79
C SER A 38 -9.61 -4.05 -5.51
N ARG A 39 -9.15 -5.31 -5.59
CA ARG A 39 -9.02 -6.20 -4.43
C ARG A 39 -7.64 -5.99 -3.81
N LYS A 40 -7.60 -5.68 -2.51
CA LYS A 40 -6.32 -5.51 -1.78
C LYS A 40 -5.61 -6.85 -1.59
N ILE A 41 -4.31 -6.87 -1.86
CA ILE A 41 -3.44 -8.03 -1.63
C ILE A 41 -2.82 -7.89 -0.25
N ILE A 42 -2.96 -8.93 0.58
CA ILE A 42 -2.41 -8.92 1.94
C ILE A 42 -0.94 -9.29 1.90
N LEU A 43 -0.07 -8.29 2.01
CA LEU A 43 1.37 -8.47 2.10
C LEU A 43 1.79 -8.84 3.54
N LYS A 44 2.57 -9.90 3.67
CA LYS A 44 3.11 -10.40 4.93
C LYS A 44 4.63 -10.48 4.85
N GLY A 45 5.31 -10.19 5.95
CA GLY A 45 6.76 -10.42 6.07
C GLY A 45 7.09 -11.90 5.92
N LYS A 46 8.05 -12.23 5.06
CA LYS A 46 8.55 -13.60 4.88
C LYS A 46 9.16 -14.09 6.20
N GLY A 47 8.64 -15.19 6.73
CA GLY A 47 9.05 -15.73 8.04
C GLY A 47 8.30 -15.17 9.25
N ALA A 48 7.25 -14.37 9.05
CA ALA A 48 6.28 -14.09 10.11
C ALA A 48 5.60 -15.40 10.50
N LEU A 49 6.02 -16.01 11.62
CA LEU A 49 5.36 -17.21 12.15
C LEU A 49 3.90 -16.87 12.46
N ASP A 50 2.99 -17.67 11.92
CA ASP A 50 1.54 -17.57 12.03
C ASP A 50 1.06 -17.51 13.49
N ASN A 51 1.87 -18.01 14.43
CA ASN A 51 1.58 -18.12 15.84
C ASN A 51 2.17 -17.01 16.73
N LYS A 52 2.95 -16.08 16.17
CA LYS A 52 3.61 -15.02 16.94
C LYS A 52 3.00 -13.66 16.59
N THR A 53 1.81 -13.40 17.13
CA THR A 53 1.17 -12.10 17.02
C THR A 53 1.99 -11.03 17.75
N THR A 54 2.78 -10.26 17.00
CA THR A 54 3.27 -8.96 17.49
C THR A 54 2.07 -8.01 17.57
N ARG A 55 1.82 -7.43 18.77
CA ARG A 55 0.73 -6.45 18.98
C ARG A 55 0.87 -5.15 18.18
N ILE A 56 2.00 -4.95 17.50
CA ILE A 56 2.28 -3.79 16.66
C ILE A 56 2.13 -4.24 15.20
N PRO A 57 1.20 -3.65 14.43
CA PRO A 57 1.11 -3.90 13.00
C PRO A 57 2.41 -3.49 12.32
N ALA A 58 2.99 -4.37 11.51
CA ALA A 58 4.06 -3.97 10.62
C ALA A 58 3.46 -3.05 9.54
N ILE A 59 3.90 -1.78 9.52
CA ILE A 59 3.51 -0.84 8.47
C ILE A 59 4.62 -0.85 7.44
N TYR A 60 4.32 -1.38 6.26
CA TYR A 60 5.25 -1.40 5.13
C TYR A 60 5.02 -0.18 4.23
N PRO A 61 6.06 0.35 3.56
CA PRO A 61 5.94 1.52 2.70
C PRO A 61 5.31 1.22 1.34
N VAL A 62 4.56 0.12 1.22
CA VAL A 62 4.01 -0.39 -0.03
C VAL A 62 2.66 -1.05 0.21
N GLU A 63 1.71 -0.76 -0.67
CA GLU A 63 0.43 -1.46 -0.77
C GLU A 63 0.32 -2.12 -2.15
N ALA A 64 -0.43 -3.22 -2.23
CA ALA A 64 -0.69 -3.91 -3.48
C ALA A 64 -2.18 -4.20 -3.64
N SER A 65 -2.68 -4.10 -4.87
CA SER A 65 -4.05 -4.45 -5.22
C SER A 65 -4.14 -4.97 -6.66
N ILE A 66 -5.17 -5.75 -6.95
CA ILE A 66 -5.46 -6.28 -8.28
C ILE A 66 -6.82 -5.76 -8.73
N ASN A 67 -6.92 -5.27 -9.96
CA ASN A 67 -8.19 -4.97 -10.61
C ASN A 67 -8.21 -5.66 -11.98
N ASN A 68 -9.09 -6.65 -12.14
CA ASN A 68 -9.05 -7.60 -13.25
C ASN A 68 -7.63 -8.17 -13.42
N ASP A 69 -7.03 -8.02 -14.60
CA ASP A 69 -5.70 -8.54 -14.91
C ASP A 69 -4.56 -7.54 -14.61
N VAL A 70 -4.84 -6.40 -14.00
CA VAL A 70 -3.84 -5.36 -13.74
C VAL A 70 -3.47 -5.33 -12.26
N LEU A 71 -2.20 -5.61 -11.98
CA LEU A 71 -1.60 -5.55 -10.66
C LEU A 71 -1.03 -4.15 -10.40
N TYR A 72 -1.44 -3.55 -9.28
CA TYR A 72 -1.06 -2.23 -8.81
C TYR A 72 -0.19 -2.38 -7.56
N ILE A 73 0.99 -1.79 -7.56
CA ILE A 73 1.93 -1.76 -6.43
C ILE A 73 2.23 -0.29 -6.13
N ASP A 74 1.64 0.25 -5.07
CA ASP A 74 1.74 1.67 -4.71
C ASP A 74 2.75 1.87 -3.57
N PHE A 75 3.81 2.61 -3.84
CA PHE A 75 4.82 2.96 -2.85
C PHE A 75 4.43 4.26 -2.13
N LEU A 76 4.08 4.12 -0.84
CA LEU A 76 3.63 5.22 0.03
C LEU A 76 4.76 6.16 0.46
N SER A 77 6.01 5.69 0.36
CA SER A 77 7.21 6.48 0.59
C SER A 77 8.34 6.01 -0.33
N LYS A 78 9.39 6.83 -0.46
CA LYS A 78 10.53 6.50 -1.31
C LYS A 78 11.30 5.30 -0.74
N VAL A 79 11.48 4.26 -1.56
CA VAL A 79 12.32 3.10 -1.26
C VAL A 79 13.60 3.18 -2.11
N SER A 80 14.73 2.67 -1.63
CA SER A 80 16.01 2.73 -2.36
C SER A 80 16.01 1.87 -3.63
N SER A 81 15.57 0.62 -3.50
CA SER A 81 15.30 -0.32 -4.58
C SER A 81 14.34 -1.40 -4.13
N VAL A 82 13.62 -2.00 -5.06
CA VAL A 82 12.75 -3.15 -4.80
C VAL A 82 12.78 -4.10 -5.99
N THR A 83 12.93 -5.39 -5.71
CA THR A 83 12.73 -6.45 -6.69
C THR A 83 11.30 -6.95 -6.56
N VAL A 84 10.57 -6.90 -7.67
CA VAL A 84 9.20 -7.37 -7.81
C VAL A 84 9.24 -8.68 -8.56
N THR A 85 8.72 -9.73 -7.94
CA THR A 85 8.57 -11.06 -8.53
C THR A 85 7.09 -11.43 -8.52
N VAL A 86 6.58 -11.97 -9.62
CA VAL A 86 5.26 -12.62 -9.67
C VAL A 86 5.47 -14.08 -10.01
N VAL A 87 4.97 -14.96 -9.15
CA VAL A 87 5.08 -16.42 -9.27
C VAL A 87 3.69 -16.97 -9.52
N ASN A 88 3.52 -17.76 -10.58
CA ASN A 88 2.28 -18.52 -10.78
C ASN A 88 2.26 -19.68 -9.76
N LEU A 89 1.18 -19.78 -8.97
CA LEU A 89 1.10 -20.74 -7.86
C LEU A 89 0.87 -22.18 -8.34
N ASP A 90 0.20 -22.38 -9.48
CA ASP A 90 -0.09 -23.71 -10.03
C ASP A 90 1.18 -24.39 -10.57
N THR A 91 2.04 -23.62 -11.21
CA THR A 91 3.26 -24.09 -11.89
C THR A 91 4.53 -23.82 -11.10
N ASN A 92 4.44 -22.99 -10.06
CA ASN A 92 5.56 -22.46 -9.28
C ASN A 92 6.64 -21.77 -10.15
N LYS A 93 6.25 -21.24 -11.32
CA LYS A 93 7.14 -20.53 -12.24
C LYS A 93 7.05 -19.02 -12.04
N THR A 94 8.18 -18.35 -12.09
CA THR A 94 8.25 -16.89 -12.16
C THR A 94 7.73 -16.40 -13.52
N VAL A 95 6.63 -15.65 -13.51
CA VAL A 95 6.00 -15.07 -14.71
C VAL A 95 6.40 -13.61 -14.93
N TYR A 96 6.93 -12.96 -13.90
CA TYR A 96 7.49 -11.61 -13.93
C TYR A 96 8.61 -11.48 -12.91
N LEU A 97 9.71 -10.81 -13.29
CA LEU A 97 10.80 -10.44 -12.41
C LEU A 97 11.41 -9.13 -12.90
N ASN A 98 11.45 -8.12 -12.05
CA ASN A 98 12.18 -6.89 -12.34
C ASN A 98 12.63 -6.19 -11.05
N THR A 99 13.71 -5.43 -11.14
CA THR A 99 14.21 -4.60 -10.05
C THR A 99 14.03 -3.13 -10.42
N PHE A 100 13.31 -2.39 -9.57
CA PHE A 100 13.09 -0.96 -9.71
C PHE A 100 14.01 -0.20 -8.77
N ILE A 101 14.70 0.81 -9.31
CA ILE A 101 15.59 1.68 -8.55
C ILE A 101 14.85 2.95 -8.17
N SER A 102 14.87 3.27 -6.88
CA SER A 102 14.20 4.44 -6.32
C SER A 102 12.76 4.62 -6.80
N PRO A 103 11.91 3.58 -6.76
CA PRO A 103 10.52 3.73 -7.20
C PRO A 103 9.83 4.80 -6.35
N ILE A 104 9.07 5.65 -7.04
CA ILE A 104 8.20 6.65 -6.43
C ILE A 104 6.80 6.36 -6.95
N SER A 105 5.82 6.27 -6.05
CA SER A 105 4.41 6.10 -6.42
C SER A 105 4.11 4.73 -7.03
N LEU A 106 3.22 4.67 -8.02
CA LEU A 106 2.57 3.46 -8.49
C LEU A 106 3.36 2.72 -9.59
N ILE A 107 3.48 1.41 -9.44
CA ILE A 107 3.85 0.46 -10.51
C ILE A 107 2.60 -0.30 -10.95
N THR A 108 2.39 -0.40 -12.25
CA THR A 108 1.30 -1.19 -12.86
C THR A 108 1.87 -2.32 -13.70
N LEU A 109 1.34 -3.53 -13.52
CA LEU A 109 1.73 -4.72 -14.26
C LEU A 109 0.48 -5.33 -14.90
N ASP A 110 0.47 -5.39 -16.23
CA ASP A 110 -0.56 -6.10 -16.98
C ASP A 110 -0.23 -7.60 -17.03
N LEU A 111 -1.13 -8.41 -16.48
CA LEU A 111 -1.03 -9.86 -16.40
C LEU A 111 -1.97 -10.56 -17.39
N SER A 112 -2.69 -9.84 -18.25
CA SER A 112 -3.70 -10.40 -19.19
C SER A 112 -3.16 -11.47 -20.14
N LEU A 113 -1.87 -11.41 -20.47
CA LEU A 113 -1.20 -12.39 -21.34
C LEU A 113 -0.54 -13.53 -20.56
N LYS A 114 -0.71 -13.59 -19.24
CA LYS A 114 -0.10 -14.62 -18.38
C LYS A 114 -1.11 -15.72 -18.12
N GLU A 115 -0.67 -16.97 -18.25
CA GLU A 115 -1.48 -18.13 -17.92
C GLU A 115 -1.51 -18.34 -16.39
N GLY A 116 -2.68 -18.71 -15.87
CA GLY A 116 -2.91 -18.97 -14.44
C GLY A 116 -4.08 -18.20 -13.86
N VAL A 117 -4.56 -18.65 -12.70
CA VAL A 117 -5.61 -17.96 -11.93
C VAL A 117 -5.07 -17.43 -10.62
N ALA A 118 -4.12 -18.13 -10.01
CA ALA A 118 -3.55 -17.80 -8.71
C ALA A 118 -2.04 -17.50 -8.80
N TYR A 119 -1.63 -16.44 -8.12
CA TYR A 119 -0.26 -15.93 -8.15
C TYR A 119 0.20 -15.49 -6.77
N ARG A 120 1.51 -15.42 -6.59
CA ARG A 120 2.17 -14.80 -5.45
C ARG A 120 2.98 -13.61 -5.92
N LEU A 121 2.70 -12.44 -5.32
CA LEU A 121 3.54 -11.27 -5.41
C LEU A 121 4.62 -11.38 -4.32
N GLU A 122 5.89 -11.25 -4.71
CA GLU A 122 7.01 -11.13 -3.79
C GLU A 122 7.72 -9.79 -4.01
N LEU A 123 7.99 -9.07 -2.91
CA LEU A 123 8.64 -7.78 -2.90
C LEU A 123 9.86 -7.85 -1.99
N LEU A 124 11.04 -7.79 -2.59
CA LEU A 124 12.31 -7.80 -1.86
C LEU A 124 12.98 -6.44 -1.93
N SER A 125 13.16 -5.81 -0.77
CA SER A 125 13.96 -4.60 -0.59
C SER A 125 15.01 -4.84 0.51
N LYS A 126 15.85 -3.84 0.76
CA LYS A 126 16.80 -3.87 1.87
C LYS A 126 16.09 -3.95 3.23
N ASP A 127 14.96 -3.28 3.36
CA ASP A 127 14.29 -3.06 4.64
C ASP A 127 13.12 -4.04 4.88
N TYR A 128 12.70 -4.78 3.85
CA TYR A 128 11.59 -5.73 3.93
C TYR A 128 11.70 -6.84 2.89
N ASP A 129 11.17 -8.00 3.25
CA ASP A 129 10.91 -9.14 2.37
C ASP A 129 9.44 -9.52 2.56
N LEU A 130 8.61 -9.21 1.58
CA LEU A 130 7.15 -9.35 1.65
C LEU A 130 6.64 -10.32 0.60
N SER A 131 5.59 -11.04 0.95
CA SER A 131 4.81 -11.78 -0.04
C SER A 131 3.31 -11.72 0.23
N GLY A 132 2.52 -11.81 -0.84
CA GLY A 132 1.07 -11.90 -0.76
C GLY A 132 0.52 -12.67 -1.95
N ASP A 133 -0.39 -13.60 -1.67
CA ASP A 133 -1.07 -14.39 -2.69
C ASP A 133 -2.31 -13.64 -3.18
N PHE A 134 -2.63 -13.78 -4.47
CA PHE A 134 -3.78 -13.16 -5.10
C PHE A 134 -4.28 -14.00 -6.27
N GLU A 135 -5.54 -13.79 -6.64
CA GLU A 135 -6.16 -14.39 -7.81
C GLU A 135 -6.52 -13.29 -8.81
N LEU A 136 -6.41 -13.59 -10.11
CA LEU A 136 -6.91 -12.73 -11.18
C LEU A 136 -8.44 -12.77 -11.23
#